data_AF-A0A7W0QJ64-F1
#
_entry.id   AF-A0A7W0QJ64-F1
#
_cell.length_a   1.000
_cell.length_b   1.000
_cell.length_c   1.000
_cell.angle_alpha   90.00
_cell.angle_beta   90.00
_cell.angle_gamma   90.00
#
_symmetry.space_group_name_H-M   'P 1'
#
loop_
_entity.id
_entity.type
_entity.pdbx_description
1 polymer ?
#
loop_
_entity_poly.entity_id
_entity_poly.type
_entity_poly.pdbx_seq_one_letter_code
_entity_poly.pdbx_strand_id
1 'polypeptide(L)'
;MAKIEPVLYGDRKVYTVSAFNRGVASFLRRLPTVWVEGEVQELRRNAAWANVFLTLKDPKTGATLKITIGRAAFDHLQLGLADGETVHASGRAELYELKGELGLRASTLERVGVGGHLVALERLKRELAAEGLFALERKRPLPRVPRAVGILTGADAAARGDFVAAISRRFPATKAVVCETRVQGRAAPEAIVAGLRALAAHPEVDIVVLTRGGGSFEDLLPFSAELVVRAVAACPVPVISAVGHEQDSPLCDLAADARAATPTAAAALVVPDEQELRASLEACRQRLAVSIRTLLERD
;
A
#
# COMPACT_ATOMS: atom_id res chain seq x y z
N MET A 1 5.48 41.59 -28.29
CA MET A 1 6.72 40.77 -28.44
C MET A 1 7.50 41.34 -29.61
N ALA A 2 8.80 41.61 -29.44
CA ALA A 2 9.64 42.10 -30.53
C ALA A 2 9.62 41.09 -31.70
N LYS A 3 9.47 41.61 -32.92
CA LYS A 3 9.44 40.79 -34.13
C LYS A 3 10.81 40.13 -34.30
N ILE A 4 10.82 38.84 -34.58
CA ILE A 4 12.08 38.08 -34.75
C ILE A 4 12.53 38.30 -36.19
N GLU A 5 13.39 39.30 -36.36
CA GLU A 5 13.83 39.73 -37.68
C GLU A 5 15.19 39.12 -38.03
N PRO A 6 15.33 38.54 -39.23
CA PRO A 6 16.62 38.11 -39.74
C PRO A 6 17.44 39.32 -40.19
N VAL A 7 18.76 39.17 -40.12
CA VAL A 7 19.71 40.02 -40.84
C VAL A 7 19.91 39.40 -42.22
N LEU A 8 19.83 40.22 -43.28
CA LEU A 8 20.13 39.76 -44.63
C LEU A 8 21.65 39.76 -44.84
N TYR A 9 22.19 38.61 -45.23
CA TYR A 9 23.59 38.46 -45.59
C TYR A 9 23.67 37.85 -47.00
N GLY A 10 23.88 38.71 -47.99
CA GLY A 10 23.69 38.35 -49.40
C GLY A 10 22.24 37.98 -49.69
N ASP A 11 22.01 36.79 -50.24
CA ASP A 11 20.71 36.19 -50.53
C ASP A 11 20.13 35.38 -49.35
N ARG A 12 20.84 35.28 -48.23
CA ARG A 12 20.46 34.45 -47.08
C ARG A 12 19.83 35.27 -45.95
N LYS A 13 18.83 34.69 -45.31
CA LYS A 13 18.27 35.18 -44.04
C LYS A 13 19.06 34.57 -42.89
N VAL A 14 19.77 35.40 -42.13
CA VAL A 14 20.62 34.97 -41.01
C VAL A 14 20.02 35.47 -39.69
N TYR A 15 19.78 34.56 -38.76
CA TYR A 15 19.32 34.91 -37.41
C TYR A 15 20.50 34.89 -36.44
N THR A 16 20.57 35.88 -35.54
CA THR A 16 21.46 35.80 -34.40
C THR A 16 21.03 34.65 -33.49
N VAL A 17 21.96 34.08 -32.72
CA VAL A 17 21.65 32.98 -31.77
C VAL A 17 20.51 33.37 -30.82
N SER A 18 20.49 34.62 -30.34
CA SER A 18 19.42 35.14 -29.48
C SER A 18 18.09 35.30 -30.22
N ALA A 19 18.08 35.70 -31.49
CA ALA A 19 16.87 35.76 -32.31
C ALA A 19 16.32 34.35 -32.60
N PHE A 20 17.19 33.39 -32.92
CA PHE A 20 16.81 32.00 -33.12
C PHE A 20 16.19 31.39 -31.86
N ASN A 21 16.87 31.49 -30.71
CA ASN A 21 16.37 30.94 -29.44
C ASN A 21 15.04 31.57 -29.02
N ARG A 22 14.87 32.90 -29.17
CA ARG A 22 13.58 33.56 -28.94
C ARG A 22 12.47 33.03 -29.85
N GLY A 23 12.80 32.67 -31.09
CA GLY A 23 11.85 32.10 -32.05
C GLY A 23 11.38 30.73 -31.64
N VAL A 24 12.33 29.86 -31.30
CA VAL A 24 12.04 28.53 -30.77
C VAL A 24 11.24 28.62 -29.48
N ALA A 25 11.63 29.47 -28.53
CA ALA A 25 10.90 29.71 -27.29
C ALA A 25 9.46 30.19 -27.53
N SER A 26 9.26 31.12 -28.47
CA SER A 26 7.93 31.61 -28.86
C SER A 26 7.06 30.50 -29.44
N PHE A 27 7.63 29.61 -30.25
CA PHE A 27 6.93 28.45 -30.78
C PHE A 27 6.55 27.47 -29.68
N LEU A 28 7.47 27.12 -28.78
CA LEU A 28 7.23 26.21 -27.66
C LEU A 28 6.12 26.70 -26.73
N ARG A 29 6.01 28.02 -26.51
CA ARG A 29 4.92 28.61 -25.70
C ARG A 29 3.51 28.38 -26.28
N ARG A 30 3.40 28.03 -27.56
CA ARG A 30 2.12 27.70 -28.21
C ARG A 30 1.70 26.25 -27.99
N LEU A 31 2.61 25.39 -27.53
CA LEU A 31 2.30 24.00 -27.23
C LEU A 31 1.38 23.93 -25.99
N PRO A 32 0.46 22.95 -25.95
CA PRO A 32 -0.38 22.74 -24.77
C PRO A 32 0.45 22.25 -23.59
N THR A 33 -0.18 22.24 -22.41
CA THR A 33 0.35 21.49 -21.28
C THR A 33 0.36 20.00 -21.63
N VAL A 34 1.47 19.33 -21.36
CA VAL A 34 1.69 17.91 -21.65
C VAL A 34 2.06 17.16 -20.38
N TRP A 35 1.89 15.84 -20.42
CA TRP A 35 2.33 14.91 -19.38
C TRP A 35 3.52 14.10 -19.88
N VAL A 36 4.56 13.99 -19.06
CA VAL A 36 5.79 13.25 -19.37
C VAL A 36 6.11 12.28 -18.25
N GLU A 37 6.41 11.03 -18.59
CA GLU A 37 6.88 10.01 -17.66
C GLU A 37 8.40 9.91 -17.67
N GLY A 38 9.00 9.72 -16.50
CA GLY A 38 10.39 9.30 -16.41
C GLY A 38 10.87 9.09 -14.99
N GLU A 39 12.05 8.50 -14.87
CA GLU A 39 12.74 8.27 -13.61
C GLU A 39 13.44 9.56 -13.16
N VAL A 40 13.22 9.95 -11.90
CA VAL A 40 13.83 11.12 -11.28
C VAL A 40 15.33 10.90 -11.11
N GLN A 41 16.13 11.81 -11.65
CA GLN A 41 17.57 11.88 -11.46
C GLN A 41 17.99 13.31 -11.12
N GLU A 42 19.06 13.43 -10.34
CA GLU A 42 19.66 14.71 -9.95
C GLU A 42 18.62 15.67 -9.35
N LEU A 43 17.82 15.22 -8.38
CA LEU A 43 16.91 16.12 -7.67
C LEU A 43 17.71 17.16 -6.87
N ARG A 44 17.68 18.41 -7.31
CA ARG A 44 18.35 19.55 -6.68
C ARG A 44 17.33 20.51 -6.08
N ARG A 45 17.34 20.60 -4.76
CA ARG A 45 16.53 21.53 -3.98
C ARG A 45 17.37 22.22 -2.92
N ASN A 46 17.18 23.53 -2.77
CA ASN A 46 17.78 24.34 -1.71
C ASN A 46 16.69 25.23 -1.09
N ALA A 47 16.72 25.42 0.23
CA ALA A 47 15.78 26.28 0.97
C ALA A 47 15.78 27.73 0.45
N ALA A 48 16.92 28.22 -0.05
CA ALA A 48 17.05 29.58 -0.57
C ALA A 48 16.58 29.74 -2.04
N TRP A 49 16.22 28.67 -2.74
CA TRP A 49 15.86 28.73 -4.16
C TRP A 49 14.35 28.76 -4.39
N ALA A 50 13.92 29.61 -5.32
CA ALA A 50 12.52 29.75 -5.71
C ALA A 50 11.98 28.54 -6.51
N ASN A 51 12.87 27.73 -7.10
CA ASN A 51 12.52 26.58 -7.93
C ASN A 51 13.29 25.34 -7.48
N VAL A 52 12.67 24.18 -7.71
CA VAL A 52 13.27 22.86 -7.60
C VAL A 52 13.57 22.35 -9.00
N PHE A 53 14.73 21.74 -9.17
CA PHE A 53 15.20 21.21 -10.45
C PHE A 53 15.38 19.70 -10.33
N LEU A 54 14.97 18.97 -11.35
CA LEU A 54 15.18 17.53 -11.46
C LEU A 54 15.29 17.15 -12.94
N THR A 55 15.89 16.01 -13.23
CA THR A 55 15.97 15.47 -14.59
C THR A 55 15.13 14.20 -14.64
N LEU A 56 14.24 14.09 -15.63
CA LEU A 56 13.58 12.83 -15.93
C LEU A 56 14.38 12.06 -16.96
N LYS A 57 14.62 10.78 -16.70
CA LYS A 57 15.26 9.86 -17.64
C LYS A 57 14.29 8.77 -18.05
N ASP A 58 14.21 8.49 -19.35
CA ASP A 58 13.55 7.30 -19.86
C ASP A 58 14.49 6.10 -19.66
N PRO A 59 14.13 5.10 -18.83
CA PRO A 59 14.99 3.96 -18.58
C PRO A 59 15.20 3.07 -19.82
N LYS A 60 14.29 3.11 -20.81
CA LYS A 60 14.37 2.27 -22.02
C LYS A 60 15.33 2.83 -23.05
N THR A 61 15.24 4.14 -23.30
CA THR A 61 16.00 4.80 -24.37
C THR A 61 17.19 5.60 -23.84
N GLY A 62 17.21 5.91 -22.55
CA GLY A 62 18.17 6.81 -21.93
C GLY A 62 17.91 8.29 -22.24
N ALA A 63 16.83 8.64 -22.93
CA ALA A 63 16.47 10.03 -23.20
C ALA A 63 16.26 10.80 -21.89
N THR A 64 16.71 12.06 -21.84
CA THR A 64 16.61 12.89 -20.64
C THR A 64 15.87 14.20 -20.91
N LEU A 65 15.15 14.69 -19.90
CA LEU A 65 14.44 15.96 -19.93
C LEU A 65 14.60 16.70 -18.60
N LYS A 66 15.08 17.95 -18.67
CA LYS A 66 15.18 18.81 -17.48
C LYS A 66 13.79 19.33 -17.09
N ILE A 67 13.44 19.18 -15.83
CA ILE A 67 12.20 19.67 -15.25
C ILE A 67 12.52 20.78 -14.23
N THR A 68 11.74 21.85 -14.29
CA THR A 68 11.75 22.91 -13.28
C THR A 68 10.34 23.06 -12.71
N ILE A 69 10.22 23.08 -11.39
CA ILE A 69 8.95 23.28 -10.69
C ILE A 69 9.11 24.36 -9.61
N GLY A 70 8.10 25.22 -9.44
CA GLY A 70 8.12 26.24 -8.41
C GLY A 70 8.13 25.62 -7.01
N ARG A 71 8.93 26.19 -6.09
CA ARG A 71 9.13 25.63 -4.75
C ARG A 71 7.81 25.44 -3.98
N ALA A 72 6.94 26.45 -4.00
CA ALA A 72 5.64 26.39 -3.33
C ALA A 72 4.75 25.25 -3.88
N ALA A 73 4.74 25.05 -5.20
CA ALA A 73 4.00 23.96 -5.82
C ALA A 73 4.59 22.59 -5.42
N PHE A 74 5.93 22.46 -5.47
CA PHE A 74 6.61 21.23 -5.08
C PHE A 74 6.41 20.85 -3.61
N ASP A 75 6.54 21.80 -2.69
CA ASP A 75 6.38 21.57 -1.25
C ASP A 75 4.92 21.22 -0.92
N HIS A 76 3.94 21.78 -1.63
CA HIS A 76 2.53 21.45 -1.44
C HIS A 76 2.22 19.98 -1.80
N LEU A 77 2.92 19.42 -2.78
CA LEU A 77 2.68 18.03 -3.21
C LEU A 77 3.09 17.01 -2.14
N GLN A 78 3.97 17.37 -1.19
CA GLN A 78 4.44 16.49 -0.10
C GLN A 78 4.95 15.11 -0.55
N LEU A 79 5.45 14.98 -1.78
CA LEU A 79 5.71 13.69 -2.43
C LEU A 79 6.91 12.91 -1.86
N GLY A 80 7.79 13.56 -1.08
CA GLY A 80 8.95 12.88 -0.49
C GLY A 80 9.93 12.27 -1.51
N LEU A 81 9.93 12.75 -2.77
CA LEU A 81 10.66 12.13 -3.89
C LEU A 81 12.15 11.91 -3.61
N ALA A 82 12.63 10.72 -3.93
CA ALA A 82 14.05 10.36 -4.03
C ALA A 82 14.47 10.11 -5.50
N ASP A 83 15.79 10.15 -5.74
CA ASP A 83 16.36 9.73 -7.02
C ASP A 83 16.04 8.24 -7.28
N GLY A 84 15.73 7.89 -8.53
CA GLY A 84 15.33 6.54 -8.94
C GLY A 84 13.82 6.29 -8.98
N GLU A 85 13.00 7.22 -8.52
CA GLU A 85 11.54 7.08 -8.55
C GLU A 85 10.95 7.46 -9.91
N THR A 86 9.93 6.75 -10.38
CA THR A 86 9.22 7.12 -11.62
C THR A 86 8.09 8.09 -11.32
N VAL A 87 8.02 9.19 -12.06
CA VAL A 87 6.99 10.23 -11.91
C VAL A 87 6.39 10.65 -13.24
N HIS A 88 5.14 11.10 -13.20
CA HIS A 88 4.44 11.84 -14.25
C HIS A 88 4.55 13.34 -13.94
N ALA A 89 5.16 14.09 -14.84
CA ALA A 89 5.26 15.54 -14.75
C ALA A 89 4.27 16.19 -15.72
N SER A 90 3.36 17.02 -15.20
CA SER A 90 2.48 17.85 -16.02
C SER A 90 3.08 19.25 -16.14
N GLY A 91 3.25 19.75 -17.36
CA GLY A 91 3.89 21.05 -17.55
C GLY A 91 3.88 21.55 -18.98
N ARG A 92 4.52 22.69 -19.20
CA ARG A 92 4.71 23.28 -20.53
C ARG A 92 6.17 23.26 -20.91
N ALA A 93 6.44 23.02 -22.20
CA ALA A 93 7.78 23.10 -22.75
C ALA A 93 8.31 24.54 -22.64
N GLU A 94 9.55 24.68 -22.18
CA GLU A 94 10.24 25.96 -22.04
C GLU A 94 11.67 25.83 -22.59
N LEU A 95 12.20 26.93 -23.15
CA LEU A 95 13.58 27.00 -23.61
C LEU A 95 14.31 28.08 -22.79
N TYR A 96 15.41 27.71 -22.15
CA TYR A 96 16.29 28.68 -21.52
C TYR A 96 17.09 29.43 -22.58
N GLU A 97 16.56 30.58 -23.02
CA GLU A 97 17.00 31.31 -24.21
C GLU A 97 18.50 31.65 -24.23
N LEU A 98 19.13 31.86 -23.07
CA LEU A 98 20.56 32.19 -22.99
C LEU A 98 21.46 31.01 -23.36
N LYS A 99 21.08 29.78 -22.99
CA LYS A 99 21.87 28.57 -23.25
C LYS A 99 21.29 27.66 -24.33
N GLY A 100 20.07 27.93 -24.79
CA GLY A 100 19.36 27.06 -25.74
C GLY A 100 18.97 25.71 -25.13
N GLU A 101 18.83 25.62 -23.81
CA GLU A 101 18.47 24.36 -23.14
C GLU A 101 16.96 24.18 -23.11
N LEU A 102 16.47 23.07 -23.68
CA LEU A 102 15.07 22.67 -23.62
C LEU A 102 14.77 22.03 -22.26
N GLY A 103 13.61 22.36 -21.71
CA GLY A 103 13.09 21.72 -20.51
C GLY A 103 11.58 21.79 -20.44
N LEU A 104 11.04 21.30 -19.33
CA LEU A 104 9.63 21.39 -18.99
C LEU A 104 9.48 22.19 -17.71
N ARG A 105 8.65 23.24 -17.74
CA ARG A 105 8.18 23.88 -16.51
C ARG A 105 6.96 23.11 -16.01
N ALA A 106 7.15 22.31 -14.99
CA ALA A 106 6.10 21.50 -14.39
C ALA A 106 5.22 22.36 -13.47
N SER A 107 3.90 22.14 -13.57
CA SER A 107 2.89 22.65 -12.66
C SER A 107 2.55 21.65 -11.56
N THR A 108 2.70 20.36 -11.83
CA THR A 108 2.50 19.27 -10.85
C THR A 108 3.37 18.06 -11.19
N LEU A 109 3.64 17.24 -10.19
CA LEU A 109 4.30 15.94 -10.30
C LEU A 109 3.41 14.90 -9.62
N GLU A 110 3.32 13.71 -10.20
CA GLU A 110 2.59 12.58 -9.63
C GLU A 110 3.52 11.36 -9.63
N ARG A 111 3.59 10.62 -8.53
CA ARG A 111 4.38 9.38 -8.49
C ARG A 111 3.69 8.31 -9.34
N VAL A 112 4.44 7.71 -10.26
CA VAL A 112 3.98 6.56 -11.01
C VAL A 112 4.12 5.33 -10.12
N GLY A 113 3.09 5.10 -9.31
CA GLY A 113 3.04 3.96 -8.38
C GLY A 113 1.65 3.57 -7.93
N VAL A 114 0.59 4.31 -8.30
CA VAL A 114 -0.77 4.06 -7.78
C VAL A 114 -1.77 3.82 -8.90
N GLY A 115 -1.83 4.64 -9.96
CA GLY A 115 -2.90 4.54 -10.98
C GLY A 115 -2.97 3.22 -11.76
N GLY A 116 -1.85 2.75 -12.32
CA GLY A 116 -1.82 1.50 -13.09
C GLY A 116 -2.06 0.26 -12.22
N HIS A 117 -1.49 0.25 -11.01
CA HIS A 117 -1.73 -0.81 -10.04
C HIS A 117 -3.19 -0.83 -9.57
N LEU A 118 -3.81 0.32 -9.31
CA LEU A 118 -5.23 0.39 -8.95
C LEU A 118 -6.14 -0.10 -10.08
N VAL A 119 -5.87 0.23 -11.34
CA VAL A 119 -6.65 -0.29 -12.48
C VAL A 119 -6.51 -1.80 -12.59
N ALA A 120 -5.29 -2.33 -12.45
CA ALA A 120 -5.05 -3.78 -12.46
C ALA A 120 -5.71 -4.48 -11.26
N LEU A 121 -5.65 -3.88 -10.07
CA LEU A 121 -6.28 -4.39 -8.86
C LEU A 121 -7.80 -4.39 -8.97
N GLU A 122 -8.39 -3.33 -9.48
CA GLU A 122 -9.84 -3.23 -9.64
C GLU A 122 -10.35 -4.21 -10.71
N ARG A 123 -9.57 -4.44 -11.78
CA ARG A 123 -9.85 -5.51 -12.75
C ARG A 123 -9.79 -6.88 -12.08
N LEU A 124 -8.71 -7.20 -11.39
CA LEU A 124 -8.54 -8.48 -10.69
C LEU A 124 -9.64 -8.70 -9.64
N LYS A 125 -10.00 -7.65 -8.90
CA LYS A 125 -11.10 -7.68 -7.93
C LYS A 125 -12.41 -8.09 -8.59
N ARG A 126 -12.74 -7.53 -9.76
CA ARG A 126 -13.96 -7.89 -10.49
C ARG A 126 -13.92 -9.34 -10.98
N GLU A 127 -12.78 -9.78 -11.50
CA GLU A 127 -12.58 -11.16 -11.97
C GLU A 127 -12.77 -12.16 -10.81
N LEU A 128 -12.09 -11.96 -9.68
CA LEU A 128 -12.20 -12.84 -8.50
C LEU A 128 -13.58 -12.75 -7.81
N ALA A 129 -14.22 -11.58 -7.84
CA ALA A 129 -15.59 -11.42 -7.35
C ALA A 129 -16.59 -12.19 -8.21
N ALA A 130 -16.43 -12.17 -9.55
CA ALA A 130 -17.27 -12.92 -10.48
C ALA A 130 -17.12 -14.45 -10.30
N GLU A 131 -15.93 -14.91 -9.92
CA GLU A 131 -15.69 -16.31 -9.50
C GLU A 131 -16.26 -16.65 -8.11
N GLY A 132 -16.77 -15.65 -7.37
CA GLY A 132 -17.38 -15.84 -6.05
C GLY A 132 -16.37 -15.98 -4.91
N LEU A 133 -15.09 -15.62 -5.09
CA LEU A 133 -14.08 -15.77 -4.03
C LEU A 133 -14.34 -14.88 -2.80
N PHE A 134 -15.12 -13.82 -2.96
CA PHE A 134 -15.49 -12.89 -1.87
C PHE A 134 -16.90 -13.12 -1.32
N ALA A 135 -17.57 -14.20 -1.75
CA ALA A 135 -18.94 -14.51 -1.34
C ALA A 135 -19.02 -14.77 0.18
N LEU A 136 -20.04 -14.21 0.83
CA LEU A 136 -20.21 -14.29 2.29
C LEU A 136 -20.40 -15.75 2.73
N GLU A 137 -21.04 -16.56 1.89
CA GLU A 137 -21.36 -17.98 2.12
C GLU A 137 -20.11 -18.86 2.18
N ARG A 138 -18.97 -18.39 1.65
CA ARG A 138 -17.68 -19.08 1.76
C ARG A 138 -17.00 -18.83 3.10
N LYS A 139 -17.32 -17.73 3.77
CA LYS A 139 -16.65 -17.30 4.99
C LYS A 139 -17.01 -18.23 6.14
N ARG A 140 -15.99 -18.72 6.82
CA ARG A 140 -16.12 -19.67 7.92
C ARG A 140 -16.33 -18.95 9.25
N PRO A 141 -17.14 -19.53 10.15
CA PRO A 141 -17.27 -18.99 11.49
C PRO A 141 -15.95 -19.11 12.26
N LEU A 142 -15.65 -18.10 13.06
CA LEU A 142 -14.47 -18.11 13.93
C LEU A 142 -14.70 -19.05 15.13
N PRO A 143 -13.72 -19.87 15.52
CA PRO A 143 -13.82 -20.70 16.72
C PRO A 143 -13.94 -19.83 17.97
N ARG A 144 -14.87 -20.15 18.87
CA ARG A 144 -15.05 -19.39 20.13
C ARG A 144 -13.85 -19.48 21.06
N VAL A 145 -13.17 -20.63 21.07
CA VAL A 145 -12.00 -20.90 21.94
C VAL A 145 -10.98 -21.72 21.12
N PRO A 146 -10.07 -21.05 20.37
CA PRO A 146 -9.05 -21.75 19.59
C PRO A 146 -7.97 -22.36 20.50
N ARG A 147 -7.50 -23.56 20.15
CA ARG A 147 -6.37 -24.25 20.82
C ARG A 147 -5.07 -23.51 20.53
N ALA A 148 -4.82 -23.23 19.25
CA ALA A 148 -3.72 -22.39 18.82
C ALA A 148 -4.13 -21.45 17.68
N VAL A 149 -3.46 -20.31 17.64
CA VAL A 149 -3.62 -19.26 16.64
C VAL A 149 -2.31 -19.14 15.88
N GLY A 150 -2.37 -19.38 14.57
CA GLY A 150 -1.25 -19.13 13.68
C GLY A 150 -1.16 -17.64 13.37
N ILE A 151 0.02 -17.05 13.48
CA ILE A 151 0.30 -15.68 13.00
C ILE A 151 1.33 -15.76 11.90
N LEU A 152 0.98 -15.23 10.72
CA LEU A 152 1.90 -15.02 9.62
C LEU A 152 2.29 -13.56 9.60
N THR A 153 3.57 -13.28 9.82
CA THR A 153 4.09 -11.91 9.95
C THR A 153 5.43 -11.75 9.24
N GLY A 154 5.77 -10.50 8.92
CA GLY A 154 7.12 -10.13 8.53
C GLY A 154 8.11 -10.22 9.69
N ALA A 155 9.39 -10.01 9.39
CA ALA A 155 10.47 -9.96 10.39
C ALA A 155 10.38 -8.76 11.37
N ASP A 156 9.33 -7.94 11.28
CA ASP A 156 9.09 -6.83 12.20
C ASP A 156 8.66 -7.37 13.57
N ALA A 157 9.54 -7.19 14.57
CA ALA A 157 9.36 -7.68 15.92
C ALA A 157 8.16 -7.03 16.65
N ALA A 158 7.74 -5.83 16.24
CA ALA A 158 6.68 -5.10 16.93
C ALA A 158 5.30 -5.75 16.72
N ALA A 159 4.91 -6.01 15.46
CA ALA A 159 3.62 -6.62 15.14
C ALA A 159 3.47 -8.03 15.75
N ARG A 160 4.55 -8.82 15.73
CA ARG A 160 4.62 -10.12 16.39
C ARG A 160 4.45 -9.97 17.91
N GLY A 161 5.23 -9.09 18.52
CA GLY A 161 5.25 -8.89 19.97
C GLY A 161 3.89 -8.45 20.50
N ASP A 162 3.28 -7.47 19.84
CA ASP A 162 1.97 -6.93 20.22
C ASP A 162 0.87 -7.99 20.15
N PHE A 163 0.85 -8.81 19.10
CA PHE A 163 -0.15 -9.87 18.94
C PHE A 163 0.00 -10.97 20.00
N VAL A 164 1.23 -11.46 20.20
CA VAL A 164 1.51 -12.53 21.17
C VAL A 164 1.23 -12.05 22.59
N ALA A 165 1.62 -10.81 22.92
CA ALA A 165 1.32 -10.20 24.21
C ALA A 165 -0.19 -10.01 24.42
N ALA A 166 -0.91 -9.60 23.38
CA ALA A 166 -2.37 -9.44 23.43
C ALA A 166 -3.09 -10.76 23.68
N ILE A 167 -2.74 -11.84 22.97
CA ILE A 167 -3.29 -13.18 23.24
C ILE A 167 -2.94 -13.65 24.65
N SER A 168 -1.67 -13.59 25.02
CA SER A 168 -1.18 -14.05 26.33
C SER A 168 -1.86 -13.34 27.49
N ARG A 169 -2.15 -12.04 27.34
CA ARG A 169 -2.84 -11.25 28.36
C ARG A 169 -4.35 -11.50 28.40
N ARG A 170 -5.00 -11.68 27.24
CA ARG A 170 -6.46 -11.78 27.13
C ARG A 170 -6.97 -13.20 27.41
N PHE A 171 -6.24 -14.21 26.95
CA PHE A 171 -6.60 -15.61 27.13
C PHE A 171 -5.36 -16.53 27.07
N PRO A 172 -4.65 -16.71 28.21
CA PRO A 172 -3.38 -17.47 28.27
C PRO A 172 -3.46 -18.94 27.84
N ALA A 173 -4.66 -19.52 27.81
CA ALA A 173 -4.86 -20.93 27.45
C ALA A 173 -4.67 -21.20 25.95
N THR A 174 -4.73 -20.18 25.10
CA THR A 174 -4.51 -20.30 23.65
C THR A 174 -3.03 -20.12 23.31
N LYS A 175 -2.47 -21.05 22.53
CA LYS A 175 -1.08 -20.96 22.04
C LYS A 175 -0.97 -20.05 20.82
N ALA A 176 0.14 -19.32 20.68
CA ALA A 176 0.45 -18.57 19.46
C ALA A 176 1.55 -19.30 18.67
N VAL A 177 1.28 -19.65 17.41
CA VAL A 177 2.23 -20.29 16.48
C VAL A 177 2.68 -19.26 15.46
N VAL A 178 3.96 -18.87 15.49
CA VAL A 178 4.48 -17.79 14.65
C VAL A 178 5.14 -18.37 13.39
N CYS A 179 4.72 -17.90 12.22
CA CYS A 179 5.40 -18.10 10.95
C CYS A 179 5.94 -16.76 10.46
N GLU A 180 7.26 -16.60 10.57
CA GLU A 180 7.96 -15.44 10.00
C GLU A 180 8.24 -15.70 8.53
N THR A 181 7.77 -14.80 7.67
CA THR A 181 7.94 -14.92 6.23
C THR A 181 8.19 -13.56 5.59
N ARG A 182 8.56 -13.58 4.31
CA ARG A 182 8.71 -12.35 3.54
C ARG A 182 7.33 -11.81 3.17
N VAL A 183 6.98 -10.64 3.72
CA VAL A 183 5.68 -9.99 3.47
C VAL A 183 5.77 -8.78 2.52
N GLN A 184 6.99 -8.44 2.06
CA GLN A 184 7.26 -7.29 1.19
C GLN A 184 8.14 -7.64 -0.01
N GLY A 185 7.96 -6.91 -1.11
CA GLY A 185 8.72 -7.06 -2.35
C GLY A 185 8.27 -8.24 -3.22
N ARG A 186 8.97 -8.45 -4.35
CA ARG A 186 8.53 -9.33 -5.45
C ARG A 186 8.33 -10.80 -5.09
N ALA A 187 9.10 -11.32 -4.14
CA ALA A 187 9.02 -12.73 -3.71
C ALA A 187 8.06 -12.95 -2.52
N ALA A 188 7.37 -11.90 -2.06
CA ALA A 188 6.46 -12.00 -0.92
C ALA A 188 5.20 -12.83 -1.19
N PRO A 189 4.51 -12.73 -2.35
CA PRO A 189 3.30 -13.52 -2.59
C PRO A 189 3.51 -15.03 -2.42
N GLU A 190 4.57 -15.59 -3.00
CA GLU A 190 4.90 -17.01 -2.89
C GLU A 190 5.25 -17.39 -1.45
N ALA A 191 5.99 -16.53 -0.75
CA ALA A 191 6.40 -16.75 0.63
C ALA A 191 5.20 -16.68 1.61
N ILE A 192 4.23 -15.78 1.38
CA ILE A 192 2.98 -15.69 2.13
C ILE A 192 2.16 -16.97 1.92
N VAL A 193 2.01 -17.43 0.67
CA VAL A 193 1.26 -18.66 0.38
C VAL A 193 1.92 -19.88 1.02
N ALA A 194 3.24 -19.98 0.97
CA ALA A 194 3.98 -21.06 1.63
C ALA A 194 3.77 -21.04 3.16
N GLY A 195 3.88 -19.87 3.79
CA GLY A 195 3.66 -19.72 5.23
C GLY A 195 2.22 -20.03 5.65
N LEU A 196 1.24 -19.57 4.87
CA LEU A 196 -0.18 -19.84 5.13
C LEU A 196 -0.46 -21.34 5.07
N ARG A 197 0.07 -22.04 4.06
CA ARG A 197 -0.06 -23.50 3.93
C ARG A 197 0.61 -24.23 5.08
N ALA A 198 1.79 -23.77 5.51
CA ALA A 198 2.50 -24.38 6.64
C ALA A 198 1.70 -24.24 7.95
N LEU A 199 1.15 -23.05 8.23
CA LEU A 199 0.30 -22.84 9.40
C LEU A 199 -0.99 -23.65 9.33
N ALA A 200 -1.65 -23.68 8.17
CA ALA A 200 -2.89 -24.42 7.99
C ALA A 200 -2.72 -25.94 8.06
N ALA A 201 -1.52 -26.46 7.79
CA ALA A 201 -1.18 -27.87 7.97
C ALA A 201 -0.82 -28.23 9.42
N HIS A 202 -0.64 -27.25 10.31
CA HIS A 202 -0.27 -27.48 11.69
C HIS A 202 -1.49 -28.00 12.49
N PRO A 203 -1.43 -29.20 13.11
CA PRO A 203 -2.62 -29.88 13.65
C PRO A 203 -3.29 -29.18 14.84
N GLU A 204 -2.54 -28.31 15.55
CA GLU A 204 -3.07 -27.52 16.67
C GLU A 204 -3.64 -26.16 16.26
N VAL A 205 -3.36 -25.67 15.04
CA VAL A 205 -3.77 -24.33 14.61
C VAL A 205 -5.23 -24.39 14.13
N ASP A 206 -6.10 -23.67 14.84
CA ASP A 206 -7.54 -23.63 14.52
C ASP A 206 -7.91 -22.40 13.68
N ILE A 207 -7.02 -21.41 13.60
CA ILE A 207 -7.24 -20.13 12.94
C ILE A 207 -5.90 -19.46 12.60
N VAL A 208 -5.83 -18.77 11.47
CA VAL A 208 -4.63 -18.04 11.02
C VAL A 208 -4.91 -16.55 10.94
N VAL A 209 -3.99 -15.73 11.40
CA VAL A 209 -4.00 -14.27 11.27
C VAL A 209 -2.86 -13.86 10.35
N LEU A 210 -3.21 -13.18 9.26
CA LEU A 210 -2.25 -12.49 8.41
C LEU A 210 -2.03 -11.10 8.97
N THR A 211 -0.79 -10.78 9.33
CA THR A 211 -0.43 -9.46 9.84
C THR A 211 0.66 -8.84 9.00
N ARG A 212 0.64 -7.51 8.94
CA ARG A 212 1.76 -6.70 8.46
C ARG A 212 2.14 -5.71 9.55
N GLY A 213 3.43 -5.36 9.61
CA GLY A 213 3.86 -4.18 10.34
C GLY A 213 3.45 -2.87 9.64
N GLY A 214 4.04 -1.76 10.09
CA GLY A 214 3.97 -0.49 9.36
C GLY A 214 4.61 -0.60 7.97
N GLY A 215 4.30 0.34 7.08
CA GLY A 215 4.83 0.30 5.72
C GLY A 215 4.02 1.15 4.74
N SER A 216 4.58 1.31 3.54
CA SER A 216 3.99 2.03 2.43
C SER A 216 2.79 1.28 1.82
N PHE A 217 2.09 1.91 0.87
CA PHE A 217 1.07 1.25 0.06
C PHE A 217 1.64 0.10 -0.77
N GLU A 218 2.88 0.21 -1.26
CA GLU A 218 3.53 -0.84 -2.05
C GLU A 218 3.71 -2.13 -1.24
N ASP A 219 3.87 -2.00 0.07
CA ASP A 219 3.97 -3.13 0.99
C ASP A 219 2.62 -3.86 1.19
N LEU A 220 1.50 -3.31 0.70
CA LEU A 220 0.18 -3.98 0.65
C LEU A 220 -0.02 -4.77 -0.65
N LEU A 221 0.70 -4.44 -1.73
CA LEU A 221 0.52 -5.07 -3.04
C LEU A 221 0.69 -6.60 -3.01
N PRO A 222 1.68 -7.18 -2.27
CA PRO A 222 1.80 -8.63 -2.18
C PRO A 222 0.55 -9.34 -1.66
N PHE A 223 -0.18 -8.70 -0.75
CA PHE A 223 -1.41 -9.23 -0.17
C PHE A 223 -2.62 -9.14 -1.12
N SER A 224 -2.49 -8.39 -2.21
CA SER A 224 -3.49 -8.35 -3.28
C SER A 224 -3.14 -9.21 -4.49
N ALA A 225 -2.01 -9.94 -4.45
CA ALA A 225 -1.64 -10.86 -5.51
C ALA A 225 -2.67 -12.00 -5.61
N GLU A 226 -3.04 -12.37 -6.84
CA GLU A 226 -4.07 -13.38 -7.11
C GLU A 226 -3.80 -14.69 -6.36
N LEU A 227 -2.55 -15.17 -6.37
CA LEU A 227 -2.19 -16.41 -5.67
C LEU A 227 -2.43 -16.36 -4.16
N VAL A 228 -2.23 -15.19 -3.53
CA VAL A 228 -2.47 -15.01 -2.09
C VAL A 228 -3.97 -15.00 -1.82
N VAL A 229 -4.75 -14.24 -2.61
CA VAL A 229 -6.21 -14.19 -2.47
C VAL A 229 -6.83 -15.57 -2.61
N ARG A 230 -6.41 -16.34 -3.63
CA ARG A 230 -6.85 -17.71 -3.85
C ARG A 230 -6.44 -18.64 -2.70
N ALA A 231 -5.23 -18.51 -2.18
CA ALA A 231 -4.75 -19.32 -1.06
C ALA A 231 -5.53 -19.03 0.24
N VAL A 232 -5.87 -17.76 0.51
CA VAL A 232 -6.72 -17.36 1.64
C VAL A 232 -8.12 -17.97 1.48
N ALA A 233 -8.75 -17.78 0.32
CA ALA A 233 -10.10 -18.29 0.06
C ALA A 233 -10.21 -19.84 0.05
N ALA A 234 -9.08 -20.54 -0.10
CA ALA A 234 -8.99 -22.01 -0.11
C ALA A 234 -8.37 -22.60 1.17
N CYS A 235 -7.96 -21.76 2.13
CA CYS A 235 -7.35 -22.21 3.38
C CYS A 235 -8.31 -23.18 4.10
N PRO A 236 -7.86 -24.30 4.72
CA PRO A 236 -8.72 -25.25 5.45
C PRO A 236 -9.07 -24.83 6.88
N VAL A 237 -8.46 -23.76 7.40
CA VAL A 237 -8.82 -23.11 8.67
C VAL A 237 -9.24 -21.66 8.42
N PRO A 238 -10.08 -21.04 9.29
CA PRO A 238 -10.44 -19.64 9.15
C PRO A 238 -9.21 -18.72 9.10
N VAL A 239 -9.28 -17.67 8.29
CA VAL A 239 -8.22 -16.67 8.10
C VAL A 239 -8.76 -15.29 8.44
N ILE A 240 -8.00 -14.56 9.28
CA ILE A 240 -8.25 -13.15 9.58
C ILE A 240 -7.17 -12.31 8.89
N SER A 241 -7.61 -11.28 8.16
CA SER A 241 -6.70 -10.26 7.67
C SER A 241 -6.58 -9.11 8.65
N ALA A 242 -5.36 -8.83 9.09
CA ALA A 242 -4.96 -7.70 9.92
C ALA A 242 -3.82 -6.92 9.25
N VAL A 243 -3.97 -6.70 7.94
CA VAL A 243 -2.94 -6.12 7.06
C VAL A 243 -3.25 -4.66 6.73
N GLY A 244 -4.50 -4.34 6.41
CA GLY A 244 -4.92 -3.01 5.97
C GLY A 244 -5.49 -2.12 7.08
N HIS A 245 -5.27 -0.80 6.97
CA HIS A 245 -5.99 0.22 7.74
C HIS A 245 -7.26 0.66 7.01
N GLU A 246 -8.15 1.44 7.62
CA GLU A 246 -9.46 1.81 7.04
C GLU A 246 -9.37 2.40 5.62
N GLN A 247 -8.30 3.12 5.29
CA GLN A 247 -8.13 3.77 3.98
C GLN A 247 -7.54 2.88 2.87
N ASP A 248 -6.91 1.74 3.20
CA ASP A 248 -6.24 0.85 2.23
C ASP A 248 -6.56 -0.61 2.54
N SER A 249 -7.49 -1.21 1.77
CA SER A 249 -7.92 -2.60 1.94
C SER A 249 -7.37 -3.48 0.80
N PRO A 250 -6.36 -4.34 1.06
CA PRO A 250 -5.87 -5.29 0.07
C PRO A 250 -6.93 -6.33 -0.30
N LEU A 251 -6.83 -6.94 -1.49
CA LEU A 251 -7.83 -7.92 -1.94
C LEU A 251 -7.95 -9.15 -1.03
N CYS A 252 -6.92 -9.51 -0.27
CA CYS A 252 -7.01 -10.57 0.72
C CYS A 252 -8.02 -10.26 1.83
N ASP A 253 -8.27 -8.99 2.18
CA ASP A 253 -9.27 -8.61 3.19
C ASP A 253 -10.67 -9.08 2.78
N LEU A 254 -10.95 -9.05 1.47
CA LEU A 254 -12.24 -9.45 0.92
C LEU A 254 -12.41 -10.97 0.95
N ALA A 255 -11.33 -11.72 0.70
CA ALA A 255 -11.30 -13.18 0.73
C ALA A 255 -11.22 -13.77 2.14
N ALA A 256 -10.67 -13.04 3.10
CA ALA A 256 -10.56 -13.48 4.49
C ALA A 256 -11.95 -13.64 5.15
N ASP A 257 -12.03 -14.55 6.13
CA ASP A 257 -13.25 -14.85 6.86
C ASP A 257 -13.66 -13.69 7.77
N ALA A 258 -12.67 -12.98 8.32
CA ALA A 258 -12.87 -11.72 9.01
C ALA A 258 -11.71 -10.74 8.79
N ARG A 259 -11.98 -9.46 9.06
CA ARG A 259 -11.00 -8.37 8.97
C ARG A 259 -10.85 -7.72 10.34
N ALA A 260 -9.61 -7.37 10.67
CA ALA A 260 -9.27 -6.53 11.82
C ALA A 260 -8.39 -5.37 11.36
N ALA A 261 -8.54 -4.19 11.98
CA ALA A 261 -7.75 -3.02 11.59
C ALA A 261 -6.29 -3.07 12.07
N THR A 262 -6.00 -3.84 13.11
CA THR A 262 -4.66 -3.97 13.72
C THR A 262 -4.43 -5.39 14.24
N PRO A 263 -3.16 -5.80 14.44
CA PRO A 263 -2.84 -7.08 15.08
C PRO A 263 -3.52 -7.23 16.45
N THR A 264 -3.53 -6.19 17.28
CA THR A 264 -4.18 -6.21 18.60
C THR A 264 -5.70 -6.39 18.50
N ALA A 265 -6.35 -5.76 17.51
CA ALA A 265 -7.76 -5.97 17.25
C ALA A 265 -8.05 -7.39 16.75
N ALA A 266 -7.16 -7.97 15.95
CA ALA A 266 -7.25 -9.37 15.55
C ALA A 266 -7.14 -10.30 16.77
N ALA A 267 -6.19 -10.06 17.67
CA ALA A 267 -6.07 -10.85 18.90
C ALA A 267 -7.38 -10.82 19.72
N ALA A 268 -7.97 -9.63 19.89
CA ALA A 268 -9.24 -9.47 20.61
C ALA A 268 -10.43 -10.18 19.93
N LEU A 269 -10.40 -10.28 18.58
CA LEU A 269 -11.41 -10.97 17.79
C LEU A 269 -11.24 -12.50 17.82
N VAL A 270 -10.00 -12.99 17.92
CA VAL A 270 -9.67 -14.42 17.86
C VAL A 270 -9.86 -15.13 19.19
N VAL A 271 -9.52 -14.47 20.31
CA VAL A 271 -9.59 -15.10 21.63
C VAL A 271 -10.64 -14.43 22.54
N PRO A 272 -11.37 -15.23 23.35
CA PRO A 272 -12.37 -14.70 24.26
C PRO A 272 -11.70 -13.91 25.40
N ASP A 273 -12.49 -13.13 26.13
CA ASP A 273 -12.00 -12.47 27.35
C ASP A 273 -12.07 -13.44 28.55
N GLU A 274 -10.93 -13.74 29.16
CA GLU A 274 -10.88 -14.63 30.33
C GLU A 274 -11.74 -14.10 31.50
N GLN A 275 -11.75 -12.78 31.74
CA GLN A 275 -12.50 -12.19 32.85
C GLN A 275 -14.01 -12.31 32.63
N GLU A 276 -14.46 -12.08 31.39
CA GLU A 276 -15.87 -12.23 31.01
C GLU A 276 -16.32 -13.69 31.13
N LEU A 277 -15.48 -14.63 30.71
CA LEU A 277 -15.76 -16.07 30.87
C LEU A 277 -15.85 -16.48 32.34
N ARG A 278 -14.91 -16.02 33.19
CA ARG A 278 -14.94 -16.28 34.63
C ARG A 278 -16.19 -15.68 35.29
N ALA A 279 -16.53 -14.44 34.95
CA ALA A 279 -17.73 -13.78 35.47
C ALA A 279 -19.02 -14.53 35.06
N SER A 280 -19.08 -14.98 33.81
CA SER A 280 -20.20 -15.78 33.30
C SER A 280 -20.34 -17.12 34.02
N LEU A 281 -19.21 -17.78 34.29
CA LEU A 281 -19.17 -19.05 35.02
C LEU A 281 -19.61 -18.87 36.48
N GLU A 282 -19.17 -17.81 37.14
CA GLU A 282 -19.57 -17.52 38.51
C GLU A 282 -21.07 -17.15 38.61
N ALA A 283 -21.59 -16.37 37.66
CA ALA A 283 -23.03 -16.08 37.58
C ALA A 283 -23.86 -17.36 37.37
N CYS A 284 -23.39 -18.29 36.53
CA CYS A 284 -24.01 -19.61 36.37
C CYS A 284 -23.99 -20.41 37.69
N ARG A 285 -22.85 -20.43 38.40
CA ARG A 285 -22.72 -21.09 39.71
C ARG A 285 -23.72 -20.54 40.72
N GLN A 286 -23.86 -19.21 40.81
CA GLN A 286 -24.78 -18.55 41.74
C GLN A 286 -26.24 -18.90 41.42
N ARG A 287 -26.65 -18.82 40.15
CA ARG A 287 -28.01 -19.21 39.73
C ARG A 287 -28.32 -20.67 40.06
N LEU A 288 -27.35 -21.56 39.83
CA LEU A 288 -27.50 -22.98 40.11
C LEU A 288 -27.62 -23.25 41.62
N ALA A 289 -26.82 -22.57 42.45
CA ALA A 289 -26.88 -22.66 43.90
C ALA A 289 -28.23 -22.16 44.47
N VAL A 290 -28.76 -21.05 43.96
CA VAL A 290 -30.09 -20.55 44.35
C VAL A 290 -31.17 -21.54 43.96
N SER A 291 -31.14 -22.06 42.74
CA SER A 291 -32.14 -23.02 42.24
C SER A 291 -32.17 -24.31 43.06
N ILE A 292 -31.00 -24.84 43.43
CA ILE A 292 -30.89 -26.03 44.29
C ILE A 292 -31.46 -25.74 45.68
N ARG A 293 -31.15 -24.58 46.27
CA ARG A 293 -31.65 -24.22 47.61
C ARG A 293 -33.18 -24.13 47.61
N THR A 294 -33.77 -23.48 46.62
CA THR A 294 -35.23 -23.37 46.48
C THR A 294 -35.90 -24.74 46.29
N LEU A 295 -35.23 -25.69 45.63
CA LEU A 295 -35.76 -27.05 45.47
C LEU A 295 -35.74 -27.82 46.80
N LEU A 296 -34.64 -27.73 47.55
CA LEU A 296 -34.50 -28.36 48.87
C LEU A 296 -35.43 -27.74 49.93
N GLU A 297 -35.80 -26.47 49.82
CA GLU A 297 -36.77 -25.81 50.71
C GLU A 297 -38.24 -26.15 50.39
N ARG A 298 -38.50 -26.77 49.24
CA ARG A 298 -39.85 -27.19 48.82
C ARG A 298 -40.20 -28.64 49.19
N ASP A 299 -39.19 -29.44 49.52
CA ASP A 299 -39.32 -30.83 50.02
C ASP A 299 -39.28 -30.87 51.55
#